data_AF-A0A529M0H3-F1
#
_entry.id   AF-A0A529M0H3-F1
#
_cell.length_a   1.000
_cell.length_b   1.000
_cell.length_c   1.000
_cell.angle_alpha   90.00
_cell.angle_beta   90.00
_cell.angle_gamma   90.00
#
_symmetry.space_group_name_H-M   'P 1'
#
loop_
_entity.id
_entity.type
_entity.pdbx_description
1 polymer ?
#
loop_
_entity_poly.entity_id
_entity_poly.type
_entity_poly.pdbx_seq_one_letter_code
_entity_poly.pdbx_strand_id
1 'polypeptide(L)'
;LVPSMVESALHYVEVDHCLPAAELGALLAKLTAEPPGETFAAPPMVRLEAAIAAQEHSTMKDEDRLGQLSVFTCPECHGPLWEIEDGDMLRYRCHTGHAFTADAVIEAQAIEADEILWSLLRSHQQRAEFARRMAEREKTRRRSELANQFGQRAREYEADAAVIERILESRRARLGGNGAGGEEDRHDKSEG
;
A
#
# COMPACT_ATOMS: atom_id res chain seq x y z
N LEU A 1 4.74 6.12 13.40
CA LEU A 1 5.32 7.20 12.57
C LEU A 1 5.61 6.57 11.22
N VAL A 2 5.19 7.19 10.13
CA VAL A 2 5.37 6.70 8.76
C VAL A 2 6.49 7.56 8.15
N PRO A 3 7.76 7.12 8.22
CA PRO A 3 8.92 7.95 7.86
C PRO A 3 8.87 8.41 6.40
N SER A 4 8.30 7.58 5.52
CA SER A 4 8.13 7.87 4.09
C SER A 4 7.34 9.15 3.82
N MET A 5 6.40 9.53 4.70
CA MET A 5 5.66 10.78 4.55
C MET A 5 6.55 12.02 4.76
N VAL A 6 7.48 11.95 5.72
CA VAL A 6 8.42 13.05 6.02
C VAL A 6 9.51 13.12 4.95
N GLU A 7 10.04 11.97 4.54
CA GLU A 7 11.05 11.87 3.48
C GLU A 7 10.52 12.36 2.14
N SER A 8 9.28 11.99 1.78
CA SER A 8 8.62 12.51 0.58
C SER A 8 8.47 14.03 0.63
N ALA A 9 8.10 14.61 1.77
CA ALA A 9 8.00 16.06 1.89
C ALA A 9 9.37 16.73 1.67
N LEU A 10 10.44 16.20 2.27
CA LEU A 10 11.81 16.72 2.08
C LEU A 10 12.33 16.58 0.64
N HIS A 11 11.84 15.59 -0.11
CA HIS A 11 12.30 15.35 -1.48
C HIS A 11 11.60 16.22 -2.53
N TYR A 12 10.29 16.43 -2.36
CA TYR A 12 9.44 17.05 -3.39
C TYR A 12 8.95 18.45 -3.05
N VAL A 13 9.17 18.93 -1.83
CA VAL A 13 8.72 20.24 -1.37
C VAL A 13 9.91 21.03 -0.83
N GLU A 14 9.98 22.33 -1.16
CA GLU A 14 10.90 23.23 -0.48
C GLU A 14 10.42 23.44 0.97
N VAL A 15 11.12 22.82 1.91
CA VAL A 15 10.77 22.89 3.35
C VAL A 15 11.37 24.14 3.96
N ASP A 16 10.52 25.03 4.48
CA ASP A 16 10.94 26.30 5.11
C ASP A 16 11.73 26.09 6.41
N HIS A 17 11.36 25.08 7.20
CA HIS A 17 11.93 24.83 8.53
C HIS A 17 12.08 23.33 8.83
N CYS A 18 13.29 22.91 9.22
CA CYS A 18 13.58 21.57 9.74
C CYS A 18 14.40 21.70 11.04
N LEU A 19 13.78 21.44 12.19
CA LEU A 19 14.36 21.68 13.51
C LEU A 19 14.16 20.48 14.45
N PRO A 20 14.98 20.35 15.52
CA PRO A 20 14.75 19.37 16.58
C PRO A 20 13.38 19.55 17.25
N ALA A 21 12.77 18.45 17.71
CA ALA A 21 11.44 18.47 18.31
C ALA A 21 11.29 19.44 19.49
N ALA A 22 12.38 19.67 20.25
CA ALA A 22 12.40 20.61 21.37
C ALA A 22 12.23 22.08 20.95
N GLU A 23 12.56 22.42 19.70
CA GLU A 23 12.53 23.79 19.18
C GLU A 23 11.23 24.12 18.43
N LEU A 24 10.47 23.09 18.02
CA LEU A 24 9.21 23.25 17.27
C LEU A 24 8.19 24.14 18.00
N GLY A 25 8.07 24.01 19.32
CA GLY A 25 7.11 24.79 20.10
C GLY A 25 7.38 26.29 20.07
N ALA A 26 8.65 26.68 20.18
CA ALA A 26 9.05 28.08 20.12
C ALA A 26 8.86 28.67 18.71
N LEU A 27 9.19 27.89 17.67
CA LEU A 27 8.98 28.28 16.28
C LEU A 27 7.50 28.48 15.97
N LEU A 28 6.63 27.53 16.33
CA LEU A 28 5.19 27.65 16.10
C LEU A 28 4.61 28.89 16.79
N ALA A 29 4.97 29.14 18.06
CA ALA A 29 4.53 30.34 18.78
C ALA A 29 4.92 31.62 18.06
N LYS A 30 6.15 31.70 17.52
CA LYS A 30 6.62 32.82 16.71
C LYS A 30 5.81 32.97 15.42
N LEU A 31 5.69 31.90 14.62
CA LEU A 31 5.00 31.93 13.32
C LEU A 31 3.53 32.33 13.44
N THR A 32 2.83 31.85 14.49
CA THR A 32 1.41 32.22 14.71
C THR A 32 1.19 33.69 15.12
N ALA A 33 2.23 34.36 15.62
CA ALA A 33 2.16 35.76 16.03
C ALA A 33 2.54 36.73 14.89
N GLU A 34 3.13 36.23 13.80
CA GLU A 34 3.45 37.02 12.62
C GLU A 34 2.16 37.32 11.82
N PRO A 35 1.99 38.55 11.29
CA PRO A 35 0.86 38.84 10.42
C PRO A 35 0.93 37.93 9.18
N PRO A 36 -0.20 37.41 8.69
CA PRO A 36 -0.20 36.56 7.51
C PRO A 36 0.39 37.32 6.32
N GLY A 37 1.16 36.60 5.51
CA GLY A 37 1.66 37.11 4.25
C GLY A 37 0.54 37.35 3.23
N GLU A 38 0.93 37.66 2.00
CA GLU A 38 -0.01 37.85 0.90
C GLU A 38 -0.77 36.55 0.60
N THR A 39 -2.10 36.63 0.56
CA THR A 39 -2.95 35.48 0.22
C THR A 39 -3.02 35.32 -1.29
N PHE A 40 -2.52 34.21 -1.80
CA PHE A 40 -2.66 33.85 -3.21
C PHE A 40 -3.98 33.13 -3.46
N ALA A 41 -4.56 33.34 -4.64
CA ALA A 41 -5.68 32.54 -5.09
C ALA A 41 -5.22 31.08 -5.28
N ALA A 42 -5.89 30.15 -4.61
CA ALA A 42 -5.58 28.73 -4.77
C ALA A 42 -5.74 28.30 -6.23
N PRO A 43 -4.78 27.55 -6.81
CA PRO A 43 -4.87 27.06 -8.17
C PRO A 43 -6.19 26.29 -8.40
N PRO A 44 -6.81 26.38 -9.60
CA PRO A 44 -8.08 25.73 -9.88
C PRO A 44 -8.11 24.22 -9.58
N MET A 45 -7.00 23.52 -9.86
CA MET A 45 -6.85 22.08 -9.57
C MET A 45 -6.86 21.79 -8.07
N VAL A 46 -6.12 22.55 -7.27
CA VAL A 46 -6.10 22.40 -5.80
C VAL A 46 -7.48 22.66 -5.20
N ARG A 47 -8.21 23.64 -5.74
CA ARG A 47 -9.60 23.90 -5.31
C ARG A 47 -10.54 22.75 -5.64
N LEU A 48 -10.38 22.14 -6.81
CA LEU A 48 -11.16 20.97 -7.21
C LEU A 48 -10.83 19.76 -6.31
N GLU A 49 -9.55 19.49 -6.06
CA GLU A 49 -9.12 18.43 -5.13
C GLU A 49 -9.73 18.62 -3.74
N ALA A 50 -9.66 19.84 -3.20
CA ALA A 50 -10.23 20.15 -1.89
C ALA A 50 -11.76 19.96 -1.85
N ALA A 51 -12.47 20.35 -2.91
CA ALA A 51 -13.91 20.15 -3.03
C ALA A 51 -14.31 18.66 -3.10
N ILE A 52 -13.51 17.84 -3.78
CA ILE A 52 -13.70 16.38 -3.86
C ILE A 52 -13.42 15.73 -2.50
N ALA A 53 -12.34 16.10 -1.83
CA ALA A 53 -12.02 15.61 -0.48
C ALA A 53 -13.09 16.00 0.55
N ALA A 54 -13.70 17.18 0.40
CA ALA A 54 -14.82 17.64 1.22
C ALA A 54 -16.17 16.99 0.84
N GLN A 55 -16.21 16.12 -0.19
CA GLN A 55 -17.42 15.53 -0.78
C GLN A 55 -18.44 16.55 -1.32
N GLU A 56 -18.03 17.81 -1.52
CA GLU A 56 -18.90 18.90 -1.97
C GLU A 56 -19.35 18.74 -3.44
N HIS A 57 -18.67 17.89 -4.23
CA HIS A 57 -18.95 17.62 -5.65
C HIS A 57 -19.04 16.11 -5.96
N SER A 58 -19.98 15.40 -5.34
CA SER A 58 -20.17 13.94 -5.52
C SER A 58 -20.88 13.53 -6.82
N THR A 59 -20.67 14.23 -7.95
CA THR A 59 -21.23 13.79 -9.23
C THR A 59 -20.13 13.38 -10.20
N MET A 60 -20.27 12.17 -10.78
CA MET A 60 -19.33 11.55 -11.72
C MET A 60 -18.94 12.41 -12.95
N LYS A 61 -19.63 13.54 -13.19
CA LYS A 61 -19.33 14.49 -14.28
C LYS A 61 -18.15 15.41 -13.99
N ASP A 62 -17.84 15.66 -12.71
CA ASP A 62 -16.72 16.51 -12.33
C ASP A 62 -15.40 15.73 -12.19
N GLU A 63 -15.46 14.39 -12.11
CA GLU A 63 -14.29 13.50 -11.95
C GLU A 63 -13.39 13.46 -13.19
N ASP A 64 -13.92 13.73 -14.40
CA ASP A 64 -13.14 13.93 -15.64
C ASP A 64 -12.13 15.10 -15.54
N ARG A 65 -12.21 15.90 -14.47
CA ARG A 65 -11.34 17.07 -14.25
C ARG A 65 -10.20 16.82 -13.27
N LEU A 66 -10.15 15.67 -12.60
CA LEU A 66 -9.08 15.34 -11.65
C LEU A 66 -7.74 15.13 -12.35
N GLY A 67 -7.75 14.58 -13.56
CA GLY A 67 -6.57 14.18 -14.31
C GLY A 67 -6.90 13.10 -15.32
N GLN A 68 -5.92 12.31 -15.73
CA GLN A 68 -6.13 11.19 -16.65
C GLN A 68 -6.59 9.95 -15.89
N LEU A 69 -7.70 9.33 -16.30
CA LEU A 69 -8.14 8.07 -15.72
C LEU A 69 -7.07 6.99 -15.92
N SER A 70 -6.63 6.37 -14.82
CA SER A 70 -5.64 5.29 -14.83
C SER A 70 -6.29 3.91 -14.87
N VAL A 71 -5.49 2.88 -15.13
CA VAL A 71 -5.91 1.47 -15.01
C VAL A 71 -5.82 0.93 -13.58
N PHE A 72 -5.32 1.73 -12.64
CA PHE A 72 -5.09 1.33 -11.26
C PHE A 72 -6.33 1.58 -10.40
N THR A 73 -6.50 0.75 -9.37
CA THR A 73 -7.57 0.86 -8.39
C THR A 73 -7.04 1.35 -7.05
N CYS A 74 -7.86 2.13 -6.35
CA CYS A 74 -7.57 2.63 -5.03
C CYS A 74 -7.46 1.44 -4.06
N PRO A 75 -6.32 1.27 -3.37
CA PRO A 75 -6.15 0.17 -2.40
C PRO A 75 -7.12 0.22 -1.22
N GLU A 76 -7.68 1.40 -0.92
CA GLU A 76 -8.57 1.59 0.23
C GLU A 76 -10.06 1.43 -0.10
N CYS A 77 -10.50 1.88 -1.28
CA CYS A 77 -11.93 1.84 -1.66
C CYS A 77 -12.22 1.01 -2.91
N HIS A 78 -11.19 0.44 -3.55
CA HIS A 78 -11.27 -0.32 -4.81
C HIS A 78 -11.93 0.42 -5.99
N GLY A 79 -12.09 1.75 -5.88
CA GLY A 79 -12.53 2.61 -6.97
C GLY A 79 -11.40 2.93 -7.96
N PRO A 80 -11.70 3.48 -9.14
CA PRO A 80 -10.68 3.91 -10.08
C PRO A 80 -9.78 5.01 -9.49
N LEU A 81 -8.52 5.05 -9.94
CA LEU A 81 -7.58 6.12 -9.68
C LEU A 81 -7.40 7.01 -10.91
N TRP A 82 -7.29 8.31 -10.68
CA TRP A 82 -6.88 9.31 -11.65
C TRP A 82 -5.44 9.69 -11.41
N GLU A 83 -4.67 9.74 -12.49
CA GLU A 83 -3.29 10.19 -12.53
C GLU A 83 -3.24 11.69 -12.76
N ILE A 84 -2.44 12.37 -11.95
CA ILE A 84 -2.28 13.82 -11.91
C ILE A 84 -0.77 14.11 -11.94
N GLU A 85 -0.34 14.80 -13.00
CA GLU A 85 1.01 15.36 -13.09
C GLU A 85 1.06 16.67 -12.29
N ASP A 86 1.89 16.71 -11.25
CA ASP A 86 2.07 17.87 -10.36
C ASP A 86 3.56 18.25 -10.34
N GLY A 87 3.98 19.00 -11.36
CA GLY A 87 5.40 19.29 -11.60
C GLY A 87 6.18 18.02 -11.94
N ASP A 88 7.21 17.71 -11.15
CA ASP A 88 8.03 16.50 -11.28
C ASP A 88 7.45 15.28 -10.54
N MET A 89 6.29 15.43 -9.88
CA MET A 89 5.64 14.38 -9.09
C MET A 89 4.42 13.81 -9.80
N LEU A 90 4.30 12.48 -9.79
CA LEU A 90 3.11 11.77 -10.22
C LEU A 90 2.22 11.42 -9.02
N ARG A 91 1.01 11.97 -9.00
CA ARG A 91 0.02 11.76 -7.94
C ARG A 91 -1.14 10.96 -8.47
N TYR A 92 -1.68 10.11 -7.62
CA TYR A 92 -2.94 9.42 -7.86
C TYR A 92 -4.01 9.96 -6.92
N ARG A 93 -5.26 10.05 -7.39
CA ARG A 93 -6.43 10.44 -6.59
C ARG A 93 -7.59 9.51 -6.89
N CYS A 94 -8.34 9.11 -5.87
CA CYS A 94 -9.61 8.40 -6.09
C CYS A 94 -10.80 9.35 -5.99
N HIS A 95 -11.96 8.95 -6.50
CA HIS A 95 -13.20 9.74 -6.44
C HIS A 95 -13.67 10.06 -5.01
N THR A 96 -13.24 9.30 -4.00
CA THR A 96 -13.57 9.54 -2.59
C THR A 96 -12.56 10.42 -1.85
N GLY A 97 -11.51 10.90 -2.53
CA GLY A 97 -10.54 11.85 -1.96
C GLY A 97 -9.29 11.27 -1.32
N HIS A 98 -9.05 9.95 -1.34
CA HIS A 98 -7.72 9.42 -1.03
C HIS A 98 -6.72 10.02 -2.03
N ALA A 99 -5.42 9.98 -1.70
CA ALA A 99 -4.40 9.96 -2.74
C ALA A 99 -2.98 9.61 -2.26
N PHE A 100 -2.13 9.38 -3.25
CA PHE A 100 -0.98 8.49 -3.19
C PHE A 100 0.06 9.03 -4.18
N THR A 101 1.32 8.83 -3.86
CA THR A 101 2.41 8.90 -4.85
C THR A 101 2.47 7.60 -5.64
N ALA A 102 3.22 7.57 -6.75
CA ALA A 102 3.45 6.34 -7.50
C ALA A 102 4.03 5.22 -6.63
N ASP A 103 5.02 5.52 -5.78
CA ASP A 103 5.62 4.54 -4.88
C ASP A 103 4.61 3.99 -3.85
N ALA A 104 3.76 4.87 -3.30
CA ALA A 104 2.72 4.45 -2.36
C ALA A 104 1.69 3.51 -3.01
N VAL A 105 1.35 3.71 -4.29
CA VAL A 105 0.47 2.79 -5.03
C VAL A 105 1.14 1.42 -5.20
N ILE A 106 2.42 1.39 -5.57
CA ILE A 106 3.18 0.13 -5.75
C ILE A 106 3.29 -0.63 -4.42
N GLU A 107 3.62 0.07 -3.34
CA GLU A 107 3.71 -0.54 -2.01
C GLU A 107 2.37 -1.12 -1.56
N ALA A 108 1.28 -0.35 -1.74
CA ALA A 108 -0.05 -0.82 -1.39
C ALA A 108 -0.49 -2.04 -2.22
N GLN A 109 -0.16 -2.09 -3.53
CA GLN A 109 -0.41 -3.27 -4.37
C GLN A 109 0.40 -4.49 -3.90
N ALA A 110 1.62 -4.31 -3.42
CA ALA A 110 2.43 -5.38 -2.86
C ALA A 110 1.79 -5.95 -1.59
N ILE A 111 1.33 -5.08 -0.69
CA ILE A 111 0.61 -5.45 0.53
C ILE A 111 -0.69 -6.22 0.19
N GLU A 112 -1.50 -5.69 -0.73
CA GLU A 112 -2.74 -6.35 -1.17
C GLU A 112 -2.48 -7.74 -1.74
N ALA A 113 -1.46 -7.88 -2.59
CA ALA A 113 -1.08 -9.17 -3.14
C ALA A 113 -0.67 -10.18 -2.05
N ASP A 114 0.03 -9.74 -1.00
CA ASP A 114 0.39 -10.58 0.13
C ASP A 114 -0.85 -10.99 0.94
N GLU A 115 -1.78 -10.07 1.19
CA GLU A 115 -3.04 -10.39 1.87
C GLU A 115 -3.87 -11.42 1.11
N ILE A 116 -3.94 -11.31 -0.22
CA ILE A 116 -4.61 -12.28 -1.10
C ILE A 116 -3.95 -13.66 -0.97
N LEU A 117 -2.61 -13.72 -1.01
CA LEU A 117 -1.87 -14.98 -0.86
C LEU A 117 -2.11 -15.63 0.51
N TRP A 118 -2.08 -14.84 1.58
CA TRP A 118 -2.40 -15.34 2.93
C TRP A 118 -3.84 -15.84 3.05
N SER A 119 -4.78 -15.13 2.44
CA SER A 119 -6.19 -15.55 2.39
C SER A 119 -6.35 -16.87 1.64
N LEU A 120 -5.70 -17.00 0.47
CA LEU A 120 -5.71 -18.21 -0.33
C LEU A 120 -5.06 -19.39 0.41
N LEU A 121 -3.94 -19.18 1.08
CA LEU A 121 -3.28 -20.20 1.90
C LEU A 121 -4.22 -20.74 2.98
N ARG A 122 -4.83 -19.84 3.76
CA ARG A 122 -5.80 -20.22 4.80
C ARG A 122 -6.97 -21.00 4.22
N SER A 123 -7.51 -20.56 3.09
CA SER A 123 -8.60 -21.25 2.39
C SER A 123 -8.22 -22.67 1.99
N HIS A 124 -7.02 -22.88 1.41
CA HIS A 124 -6.55 -24.22 1.04
C HIS A 124 -6.28 -25.11 2.24
N GLN A 125 -5.68 -24.59 3.32
CA GLN A 125 -5.47 -25.34 4.56
C GLN A 125 -6.81 -25.79 5.18
N GLN A 126 -7.84 -24.92 5.19
CA GLN A 126 -9.17 -25.27 5.66
C GLN A 126 -9.84 -26.34 4.77
N ARG A 127 -9.73 -26.22 3.45
CA ARG A 127 -10.27 -27.20 2.49
C ARG A 127 -9.59 -28.57 2.65
N ALA A 128 -8.27 -28.60 2.87
CA ALA A 128 -7.52 -29.81 3.15
C ALA A 128 -8.01 -30.50 4.43
N GLU A 129 -8.11 -29.76 5.53
CA GLU A 129 -8.61 -30.26 6.81
C GLU A 129 -10.03 -30.82 6.67
N PHE A 130 -10.92 -30.08 6.01
CA PHE A 130 -12.30 -30.50 5.77
C PHE A 130 -12.36 -31.80 4.95
N ALA A 131 -11.63 -31.87 3.84
CA ALA A 131 -11.58 -33.05 2.99
C ALA A 131 -11.03 -34.27 3.76
N ARG A 132 -10.00 -34.07 4.59
CA ARG A 132 -9.44 -35.13 5.44
C ARG A 132 -10.45 -35.67 6.45
N ARG A 133 -11.20 -34.79 7.12
CA ARG A 133 -12.29 -35.18 8.05
C ARG A 133 -13.39 -35.96 7.33
N MET A 134 -13.75 -35.54 6.13
CA MET A 134 -14.76 -36.24 5.32
C MET A 134 -14.26 -37.61 4.85
N ALA A 135 -12.98 -37.74 4.48
CA ALA A 135 -12.39 -39.01 4.13
C ALA A 135 -12.48 -40.02 5.30
N GLU A 136 -12.12 -39.58 6.52
CA GLU A 136 -12.20 -40.43 7.71
C GLU A 136 -13.65 -40.80 8.05
N ARG A 137 -14.59 -39.85 7.91
CA ARG A 137 -16.01 -40.13 8.11
C ARG A 137 -16.56 -41.18 7.13
N GLU A 138 -16.22 -41.09 5.85
CA GLU A 138 -16.69 -42.07 4.88
C GLU A 138 -15.98 -43.44 5.04
N LYS A 139 -14.73 -43.44 5.53
CA LYS A 139 -14.02 -44.66 5.92
C LYS A 139 -14.72 -45.39 7.07
N THR A 140 -15.13 -44.68 8.13
CA THR A 140 -15.91 -45.28 9.24
C THR A 140 -17.26 -45.83 8.78
N ARG A 141 -17.85 -45.24 7.73
CA ARG A 141 -19.08 -45.71 7.07
C ARG A 141 -18.85 -46.82 6.04
N ARG A 142 -17.63 -47.34 5.91
CA ARG A 142 -17.22 -48.38 4.95
C ARG A 142 -17.47 -48.01 3.48
N ARG A 143 -17.43 -46.71 3.15
CA ARG A 143 -17.56 -46.19 1.77
C ARG A 143 -16.18 -45.83 1.23
N SER A 144 -15.40 -46.86 0.89
CA SER A 144 -13.98 -46.75 0.52
C SER A 144 -13.72 -45.83 -0.67
N GLU A 145 -14.55 -45.88 -1.70
CA GLU A 145 -14.38 -45.03 -2.89
C GLU A 145 -14.51 -43.54 -2.56
N LEU A 146 -15.54 -43.15 -1.82
CA LEU A 146 -15.74 -41.76 -1.37
C LEU A 146 -14.64 -41.32 -0.42
N ALA A 147 -14.20 -42.19 0.49
CA ALA A 147 -13.08 -41.91 1.38
C ALA A 147 -11.79 -41.62 0.59
N ASN A 148 -11.52 -42.41 -0.45
CA ASN A 148 -10.36 -42.21 -1.32
C ASN A 148 -10.46 -40.91 -2.12
N GLN A 149 -11.64 -40.57 -2.64
CA GLN A 149 -11.86 -39.31 -3.37
C GLN A 149 -11.62 -38.09 -2.47
N PHE A 150 -12.18 -38.08 -1.25
CA PHE A 150 -11.92 -37.01 -0.29
C PHE A 150 -10.46 -36.94 0.14
N GLY A 151 -9.81 -38.10 0.35
CA GLY A 151 -8.39 -38.17 0.68
C GLY A 151 -7.49 -37.63 -0.44
N GLN A 152 -7.86 -37.86 -1.70
CA GLN A 152 -7.16 -37.31 -2.86
C GLN A 152 -7.29 -35.79 -2.91
N ARG A 153 -8.50 -35.25 -2.74
CA ARG A 153 -8.72 -33.79 -2.65
C ARG A 153 -7.95 -33.14 -1.51
N ALA A 154 -7.86 -33.80 -0.35
CA ALA A 154 -7.08 -33.29 0.77
C ALA A 154 -5.60 -33.11 0.39
N ARG A 155 -5.00 -34.12 -0.26
CA ARG A 155 -3.60 -34.05 -0.73
C ARG A 155 -3.38 -32.97 -1.78
N GLU A 156 -4.34 -32.77 -2.69
CA GLU A 156 -4.27 -31.69 -3.69
C GLU A 156 -4.25 -30.32 -3.01
N TYR A 157 -5.16 -30.07 -2.05
CA TYR A 157 -5.17 -28.81 -1.31
C TYR A 157 -3.93 -28.59 -0.44
N GLU A 158 -3.36 -29.65 0.13
CA GLU A 158 -2.10 -29.59 0.87
C GLU A 158 -0.92 -29.24 -0.06
N ALA A 159 -0.89 -29.82 -1.26
CA ALA A 159 0.13 -29.50 -2.26
C ALA A 159 0.04 -28.05 -2.73
N ASP A 160 -1.17 -27.55 -3.00
CA ASP A 160 -1.41 -26.15 -3.36
C ASP A 160 -1.00 -25.20 -2.22
N ALA A 161 -1.36 -25.51 -0.97
CA ALA A 161 -0.95 -24.73 0.20
C ALA A 161 0.59 -24.63 0.30
N ALA A 162 1.30 -25.73 0.08
CA ALA A 162 2.76 -25.75 0.09
C ALA A 162 3.38 -24.89 -1.03
N VAL A 163 2.72 -24.77 -2.20
CA VAL A 163 3.15 -23.85 -3.25
C VAL A 163 3.00 -22.40 -2.79
N ILE A 164 1.86 -22.06 -2.19
CA ILE A 164 1.57 -20.70 -1.72
C ILE A 164 2.54 -20.28 -0.61
N GLU A 165 2.84 -21.17 0.34
CA GLU A 165 3.83 -20.94 1.40
C GLU A 165 5.21 -20.61 0.82
N ARG A 166 5.67 -21.34 -0.22
CA ARG A 166 6.94 -21.04 -0.88
C ARG A 166 6.94 -19.68 -1.55
N ILE A 167 5.83 -19.26 -2.15
CA ILE A 167 5.70 -17.93 -2.76
C ILE A 167 5.83 -16.85 -1.68
N LEU A 168 5.11 -16.99 -0.56
CA LEU A 168 5.16 -16.06 0.57
C LEU A 168 6.57 -15.95 1.17
N GLU A 169 7.25 -17.08 1.38
CA GLU A 169 8.63 -17.09 1.90
C GLU A 169 9.60 -16.38 0.95
N SER A 170 9.48 -16.63 -0.36
CA SER A 170 10.32 -15.97 -1.38
C SER A 170 10.12 -14.45 -1.42
N ARG A 171 8.93 -13.96 -1.09
CA ARG A 171 8.63 -12.51 -1.03
C ARG A 171 9.20 -11.90 0.23
N ARG A 172 9.02 -12.55 1.38
CA ARG A 172 9.58 -12.11 2.66
C ARG A 172 11.10 -12.00 2.62
N ALA A 173 11.78 -12.98 2.01
CA ALA A 173 13.24 -12.95 1.87
C ALA A 173 13.74 -11.76 1.02
N ARG A 174 13.00 -11.39 -0.04
CA ARG A 174 13.31 -10.21 -0.87
C ARG A 174 13.12 -8.90 -0.11
N LEU A 175 12.05 -8.79 0.68
CA LEU A 175 11.80 -7.59 1.50
C LEU A 175 12.83 -7.45 2.63
N GLY A 176 13.27 -8.55 3.24
CA GLY A 176 14.30 -8.54 4.28
C GLY A 176 15.74 -8.31 3.77
N GLY A 177 16.02 -8.60 2.50
CA GLY A 177 17.35 -8.44 1.90
C GLY A 177 17.71 -7.01 1.48
N ASN A 178 16.72 -6.14 1.24
CA ASN A 178 16.94 -4.75 0.82
C ASN A 178 17.25 -3.79 1.99
N GLY A 179 17.19 -4.24 3.25
CA GLY A 179 17.46 -3.42 4.44
C GLY A 179 18.87 -3.54 5.01
N ALA A 180 19.78 -4.27 4.37
CA ALA A 180 21.12 -4.58 4.89
C ALA A 180 22.21 -4.38 3.84
N GLY A 181 22.36 -3.15 3.34
CA GLY A 181 23.42 -2.83 2.37
C GLY A 181 23.51 -1.34 2.08
N GLY A 182 23.94 -0.55 3.07
CA GLY A 182 24.05 0.89 2.88
C GLY A 182 24.72 1.66 4.01
N GLU A 183 25.68 1.07 4.73
CA GLU A 183 26.58 1.83 5.59
C GLU A 183 27.91 1.08 5.71
N GLU A 184 29.00 1.84 5.69
CA GLU A 184 30.42 1.42 5.72
C GLU A 184 31.03 1.07 4.34
N ASP A 185 31.56 2.08 3.63
CA ASP A 185 33.01 2.27 3.56
C ASP A 185 33.39 3.58 2.82
N ARG A 186 33.54 4.68 3.57
CA ARG A 186 34.35 5.84 3.16
C ARG A 186 35.02 6.43 4.39
N HIS A 187 36.07 5.76 4.84
CA HIS A 187 37.15 6.44 5.54
C HIS A 187 38.49 6.16 4.84
N ASP A 188 39.22 7.25 4.69
CA ASP A 188 40.66 7.33 4.46
C ASP A 188 41.18 7.17 3.02
N LYS A 189 41.42 8.33 2.39
CA LYS A 189 42.71 8.67 1.78
C LYS A 189 42.73 10.15 1.39
N SER A 190 43.45 10.96 2.16
CA SER A 190 44.06 12.19 1.65
C SER A 190 45.43 12.37 2.29
N GLU A 191 46.43 11.75 1.67
CA GLU A 191 47.78 12.29 1.66
C GLU A 191 47.81 13.44 0.66
N GLY A 192 48.42 14.57 1.04
CA GLY A 192 48.61 15.76 0.23
C GLY A 192 49.11 16.93 1.06
#